data_AF-A0A9K3JX04-F1
#
_entry.id   AF-A0A9K3JX04-F1
#
_cell.length_a   1.000
_cell.length_b   1.000
_cell.length_c   1.000
_cell.angle_alpha   90.00
_cell.angle_beta   90.00
_cell.angle_gamma   90.00
#
_symmetry.space_group_name_H-M   'P 1'
#
loop_
_entity.id
_entity.type
_entity.pdbx_description
1 polymer ?
#
loop_
_entity_poly.entity_id
_entity_poly.type
_entity_poly.pdbx_seq_one_letter_code
_entity_poly.pdbx_strand_id
1 'polypeptide(L)' 'MNQLHTTNSWRFLGIDSIPQYNKLATDIQSNVIVGVIDSGVWPESQSFTDYGLGPVPKRFKGECVSGQNFTRFNCNR' A
#
# COMPACT_ATOMS: atom_id res chain seq x y z
N MET A 1 15.68 0.32 22.04
CA MET A 1 15.02 -0.41 20.94
C MET A 1 13.69 0.27 20.69
N ASN A 2 13.46 0.81 19.50
CA ASN A 2 12.19 1.44 19.15
C ASN A 2 11.25 0.37 18.62
N GLN A 3 10.09 0.21 19.26
CA GLN A 3 9.06 -0.72 18.83
C GLN A 3 8.20 -0.06 17.75
N LEU A 4 7.89 -0.80 16.68
CA LEU A 4 6.98 -0.33 15.64
C LEU A 4 5.55 -0.32 16.22
N HIS A 5 4.93 0.85 16.30
CA HIS A 5 3.60 1.04 16.91
C HIS A 5 2.48 1.31 15.89
N THR A 6 2.50 0.62 14.73
CA THR A 6 1.45 0.82 13.71
C THR A 6 0.08 0.31 14.15
N THR A 7 0.02 -0.65 15.08
CA THR A 7 -1.24 -1.21 15.62
C THR A 7 -2.07 -0.21 16.43
N ASN A 8 -1.47 0.85 16.97
CA ASN A 8 -2.18 1.88 17.75
C ASN A 8 -1.98 3.31 17.20
N SER A 9 -1.00 3.53 16.32
CA SER A 9 -0.67 4.87 15.81
C SER A 9 -1.86 5.61 15.17
N TRP A 10 -2.72 4.92 14.42
CA TRP A 10 -3.90 5.51 13.78
C TRP A 10 -4.87 6.10 14.80
N ARG A 11 -5.16 5.35 15.88
CA ARG A 11 -5.99 5.80 16.99
C ARG A 11 -5.34 6.93 17.77
N PHE A 12 -4.03 6.81 18.04
CA PHE A 12 -3.28 7.85 18.75
C PHE A 12 -3.29 9.18 17.98
N LEU A 13 -3.16 9.14 16.66
CA LEU A 13 -3.24 10.31 15.78
C LEU A 13 -4.68 10.79 15.54
N GLY A 14 -5.69 10.04 16.01
CA GLY A 14 -7.10 10.38 15.82
C GLY A 14 -7.57 10.28 14.36
N ILE A 15 -6.89 9.50 13.52
CA ILE A 15 -7.23 9.41 12.08
C ILE A 15 -8.60 8.75 11.89
N ASP A 16 -8.94 7.77 12.71
CA ASP A 16 -10.21 7.03 12.65
C ASP A 16 -11.45 7.92 12.92
N SER A 17 -11.26 9.08 13.56
CA SER A 17 -12.35 10.02 13.87
C SER A 17 -12.60 11.04 12.77
N ILE A 18 -11.77 11.08 11.71
CA ILE A 18 -11.91 12.00 10.58
C ILE A 18 -13.10 11.56 9.72
N PRO A 19 -14.20 12.34 9.65
CA PRO A 19 -15.42 11.92 8.95
C PRO A 19 -15.23 11.72 7.45
N GLN A 20 -14.23 12.37 6.84
CA GLN A 20 -13.93 12.17 5.42
C GLN A 20 -13.34 10.78 5.15
N TYR A 21 -12.51 10.22 6.05
CA TYR A 21 -11.90 8.90 5.84
C TYR A 21 -12.94 7.78 5.81
N ASN A 22 -13.97 7.88 6.65
CA ASN A 22 -15.07 6.91 6.72
C ASN A 22 -16.12 7.08 5.61
N LYS A 23 -16.06 8.19 4.84
CA LYS A 23 -17.06 8.54 3.80
C LYS A 23 -16.48 8.63 2.39
N LEU A 24 -15.17 8.51 2.24
CA LEU A 24 -14.54 8.44 0.92
C LEU A 24 -15.01 7.17 0.23
N ALA A 25 -15.60 7.32 -0.96
CA ALA A 25 -15.92 6.18 -1.79
C ALA A 25 -14.66 5.34 -2.04
N THR A 26 -14.78 4.02 -1.87
CA THR A 26 -13.68 3.04 -2.05
C THR A 26 -12.96 3.21 -3.40
N ASP A 27 -13.68 3.71 -4.40
CA ASP A 27 -13.18 3.99 -5.74
C ASP A 27 -12.18 5.16 -5.80
N ILE A 28 -12.25 6.14 -4.89
CA ILE A 28 -11.30 7.26 -4.85
C ILE A 28 -9.99 6.82 -4.19
N GLN A 29 -10.06 6.02 -3.12
CA GLN A 29 -8.89 5.57 -2.38
C GLN A 29 -8.04 4.56 -3.18
N SER A 30 -8.68 3.67 -3.93
CA SER A 30 -7.98 2.64 -4.72
C SER A 30 -7.26 3.14 -5.98
N ASN A 31 -7.42 4.42 -6.33
CA ASN A 31 -6.86 4.99 -7.56
C ASN A 31 -5.66 5.92 -7.35
N VAL A 32 -5.21 6.13 -6.10
CA VAL A 32 -4.02 6.92 -5.78
C VAL A 32 -2.80 6.00 -5.71
N ILE A 33 -1.67 6.45 -6.25
CA ILE A 33 -0.41 5.68 -6.27
C ILE A 33 0.63 6.51 -5.51
N VAL A 34 1.16 5.94 -4.42
CA VAL A 34 2.18 6.59 -3.58
C VAL A 34 3.54 5.94 -3.90
N GLY A 35 4.46 6.71 -4.46
CA GLY A 35 5.84 6.27 -4.68
C GLY A 35 6.66 6.40 -3.41
N VAL A 36 7.43 5.36 -3.06
CA VAL A 36 8.33 5.34 -1.91
C VAL A 36 9.76 5.21 -2.41
N ILE A 37 10.63 6.17 -2.07
CA ILE A 37 12.07 6.11 -2.37
C ILE A 37 12.75 5.49 -1.16
N ASP A 38 13.09 4.20 -1.27
CA ASP A 38 13.62 3.38 -0.17
C ASP A 38 14.73 2.44 -0.69
N SER A 39 15.26 1.62 0.20
CA SER A 39 16.15 0.48 -0.01
C SER A 39 15.50 -0.74 -0.66
N GLY A 40 14.16 -0.80 -0.75
CA GLY A 40 13.43 -1.89 -1.38
C GLY A 40 12.17 -2.28 -0.62
N VAL A 41 11.66 -3.48 -0.90
CA VAL A 41 10.44 -4.03 -0.29
C VAL A 41 10.54 -5.56 -0.17
N TRP A 42 9.89 -6.13 0.83
CA TRP A 42 9.65 -7.57 0.96
C TRP A 42 8.22 -7.89 0.50
N PRO A 43 8.02 -8.27 -0.78
CA PRO A 43 6.69 -8.44 -1.38
C PRO A 43 5.83 -9.53 -0.72
N GLU A 44 6.44 -10.49 -0.04
CA GLU A 44 5.76 -11.58 0.66
C GLU A 44 5.16 -11.17 2.01
N SER A 45 5.45 -9.97 2.51
CA SER A 45 4.87 -9.48 3.76
C SER A 45 3.35 -9.39 3.64
N GLN A 46 2.64 -9.83 4.68
CA GLN A 46 1.17 -9.75 4.73
C GLN A 46 0.63 -8.32 4.57
N SER A 47 1.44 -7.30 4.91
CA SER A 47 1.07 -5.89 4.71
C SER A 47 0.92 -5.49 3.25
N PHE A 48 1.43 -6.28 2.29
CA PHE A 48 1.36 -6.02 0.85
C PHE A 48 0.45 -7.00 0.09
N THR A 49 -0.47 -7.68 0.77
CA THR A 49 -1.49 -8.50 0.11
C THR A 49 -2.43 -7.64 -0.74
N ASP A 50 -2.83 -8.14 -1.92
CA ASP A 50 -3.79 -7.51 -2.81
C ASP A 50 -5.25 -7.93 -2.53
N TYR A 51 -5.49 -8.64 -1.42
CA TYR A 51 -6.83 -9.06 -1.04
C TYR A 51 -7.77 -7.85 -0.88
N GLY A 52 -8.87 -7.85 -1.63
CA GLY A 52 -9.85 -6.77 -1.62
C GLY A 52 -9.51 -5.57 -2.52
N LEU A 53 -8.40 -5.60 -3.26
CA LEU A 53 -8.02 -4.54 -4.20
C LEU A 53 -8.65 -4.72 -5.59
N GLY A 54 -9.01 -3.59 -6.21
CA GLY A 54 -9.44 -3.50 -7.60
C GLY A 54 -8.30 -3.74 -8.60
N PRO A 55 -8.53 -3.58 -9.91
CA PRO A 55 -7.45 -3.68 -10.90
C PRO A 55 -6.49 -2.48 -10.81
N VAL A 56 -5.23 -2.69 -11.20
CA VAL A 56 -4.22 -1.62 -11.35
C VAL A 56 -4.79 -0.49 -12.22
N PRO A 57 -4.72 0.79 -11.77
CA PRO A 57 -5.24 1.91 -12.56
C PRO A 57 -4.57 2.00 -13.94
N LYS A 58 -5.36 2.14 -15.01
CA LYS A 58 -4.86 2.24 -16.41
C LYS A 58 -3.83 3.35 -16.65
N ARG A 59 -3.81 4.37 -15.79
CA ARG A 59 -2.86 5.48 -15.86
C ARG A 59 -1.47 5.12 -15.33
N PHE A 60 -1.33 4.02 -14.58
CA PHE A 60 -0.05 3.56 -14.09
C PHE A 60 0.79 3.04 -15.25
N LYS A 61 2.03 3.53 -15.34
CA LYS A 61 3.00 3.15 -16.37
C LYS A 61 4.31 2.63 -15.77
N GLY A 62 4.32 2.35 -14.47
CA GLY A 62 5.49 1.75 -13.81
C GLY A 62 5.66 0.30 -14.22
N GLU A 63 6.86 -0.24 -14.01
CA GLU A 63 7.20 -1.61 -14.34
C GLU A 63 7.60 -2.38 -13.08
N CYS A 64 7.22 -3.65 -13.02
CA CYS A 64 7.80 -4.60 -12.08
C CYS A 64 9.16 -5.06 -12.61
N VAL A 65 10.22 -4.35 -12.25
CA VAL A 65 11.58 -4.61 -12.74
C VAL A 65 12.14 -5.85 -12.04
N SER A 66 12.49 -6.88 -12.81
CA SER A 66 13.14 -8.08 -12.27
C SER A 66 14.56 -7.78 -11.76
N GLY A 67 14.97 -8.48 -10.72
CA GLY A 67 16.28 -8.35 -10.09
C GLY A 67 16.71 -9.62 -9.36
N GLN A 68 17.65 -9.49 -8.42
CA GLN A 68 18.09 -10.63 -7.61
C GLN A 68 16.94 -11.08 -6.69
N ASN A 69 16.52 -12.34 -6.81
CA ASN A 69 15.40 -12.93 -6.06
C ASN A 69 14.08 -12.14 -6.18
N PHE A 70 13.92 -11.38 -7.27
CA PHE A 70 12.72 -10.60 -7.53
C PHE A 70 12.34 -10.75 -9.00
N THR A 71 11.11 -11.17 -9.26
CA THR A 71 10.57 -11.43 -10.60
C THR A 71 9.33 -10.57 -10.83
N ARG A 72 8.84 -10.53 -12.07
CA ARG A 72 7.58 -9.85 -12.41
C ARG A 72 6.37 -10.35 -11.60
N PHE A 73 6.41 -11.57 -11.07
CA PHE A 73 5.35 -12.15 -10.25
C PHE A 73 5.34 -11.65 -8.79
N ASN A 74 6.35 -10.89 -8.39
CA ASN A 74 6.42 -10.31 -7.05
C ASN A 74 5.64 -8.99 -6.92
N CYS A 75 5.20 -8.39 -8.03
CA CYS A 75 4.24 -7.29 -8.01
C CYS A 75 2.81 -7.80 -8.17
N ASN A 76 1.87 -7.16 -7.51
CA ASN A 76 0.45 -7.50 -7.53
C ASN A 76 -0.42 -6.29 -7.96
N ARG A 77 -1.69 -6.27 -7.55
CA ARG A 77 -2.68 -5.29 -8.00
C ARG A 77 -2.48 -3.88 -7.45
#